data_AF-A0A7J2Y6F7-F1
#
_entry.id   AF-A0A7J2Y6F7-F1
#
_cell.length_a   1.000
_cell.length_b   1.000
_cell.length_c   1.000
_cell.angle_alpha   90.00
_cell.angle_beta   90.00
_cell.angle_gamma   90.00
#
_symmetry.space_group_name_H-M   'P 1'
#
loop_
_entity.id
_entity.type
_entity.pdbx_description
1 polymer ?
#
loop_
_entity_poly.entity_id
_entity_poly.type
_entity_poly.pdbx_seq_one_letter_code
_entity_poly.pdbx_strand_id
1 'polypeptide(L)'
;MESRPTRTGRAGWTTSLGGRPSGEFEPRFQVGVYEASDFGDVTFLYAQLRAFGPPLAGVPMDTLIIDRTCFLGMATSAIEAYNRETNGFLLGSRGSRKVRQGRRDVTVARAAYPIQTEERKPNYVAHGNSMAFDRARSTVSNLYVGLELLGGFHSHTGRDGAPSLSHSDVDYIEGELNHLHRQGEDPRSWLELVVAIRQRTYAQPHDVAWSFRRHRRKLGATIAIRPQLGYDITLAGYWVPVEPNGGSTLHAGRPEEVKLAMPWADRL
;
A
#
# COMPACT_ATOMS: atom_id res chain seq x y z
N MET A 1 -0.01 45.14 -5.46
CA MET A 1 -1.34 44.75 -4.94
C MET A 1 -1.14 43.40 -4.28
N GLU A 2 -0.86 43.40 -2.97
CA GLU A 2 -0.59 42.20 -2.19
C GLU A 2 -1.90 41.55 -1.75
N SER A 3 -2.11 40.27 -2.07
CA SER A 3 -3.23 39.48 -1.57
C SER A 3 -2.78 38.59 -0.41
N ARG A 4 -3.32 38.87 0.78
CA ARG A 4 -3.17 38.06 1.99
C ARG A 4 -3.95 36.74 1.87
N PRO A 5 -3.49 35.62 2.47
CA PRO A 5 -4.32 34.45 2.66
C PRO A 5 -5.28 34.63 3.83
N THR A 6 -6.56 34.32 3.59
CA THR A 6 -7.64 34.23 4.59
C THR A 6 -7.44 33.03 5.50
N ARG A 7 -7.42 33.28 6.81
CA ARG A 7 -7.32 32.29 7.89
C ARG A 7 -8.72 32.06 8.46
N THR A 8 -9.31 30.88 8.31
CA THR A 8 -10.55 30.50 9.01
C THR A 8 -10.45 29.10 9.60
N GLY A 9 -10.32 29.05 10.92
CA GLY A 9 -10.42 27.85 11.75
C GLY A 9 -10.38 28.27 13.22
N ARG A 10 -11.56 28.40 13.85
CA ARG A 10 -11.72 28.72 15.27
C ARG A 10 -11.46 27.46 16.10
N ALA A 11 -10.46 27.49 16.97
CA ALA A 11 -10.33 26.54 18.08
C ALA A 11 -11.24 27.01 19.23
N GLY A 12 -12.20 26.17 19.64
CA GLY A 12 -12.98 26.37 20.86
C GLY A 12 -12.31 25.66 22.02
N TRP A 13 -12.10 26.36 23.14
CA TRP A 13 -11.55 25.81 24.38
C TRP A 13 -12.63 25.82 25.47
N THR A 14 -12.82 24.69 26.14
CA THR A 14 -13.48 24.62 27.45
C THR A 14 -12.54 23.87 28.38
N THR A 15 -12.11 24.53 29.46
CA THR A 15 -11.44 23.89 30.60
C THR A 15 -12.22 24.27 31.85
N SER A 16 -12.56 23.28 32.67
CA SER A 16 -12.84 23.48 34.09
C SER A 16 -11.79 22.71 34.89
N LEU A 17 -11.17 23.42 35.85
CA LEU A 17 -10.17 22.93 36.78
C LEU A 17 -10.81 22.76 38.15
N GLY A 18 -10.61 21.59 38.77
CA GLY A 18 -10.78 21.36 40.21
C GLY A 18 -9.62 20.49 40.71
N GLY A 19 -8.87 20.98 41.71
CA GLY A 19 -7.71 20.32 42.33
C GLY A 19 -8.09 19.08 43.15
N ARG A 20 -7.18 18.34 43.82
CA ARG A 20 -5.81 18.58 44.34
C ARG A 20 -5.16 17.18 44.61
N PRO A 21 -3.95 17.05 45.21
CA PRO A 21 -2.88 16.16 44.72
C PRO A 21 -2.69 14.87 45.52
N SER A 22 -2.40 13.77 44.83
CA SER A 22 -1.65 12.62 45.36
C SER A 22 -1.07 11.86 44.17
N GLY A 23 0.16 11.38 44.34
CA GLY A 23 1.03 10.97 43.26
C GLY A 23 0.45 9.92 42.32
N GLU A 24 0.58 10.19 41.03
CA GLU A 24 0.86 9.28 39.93
C GLU A 24 0.99 10.18 38.69
N PHE A 25 2.06 9.99 37.92
CA PHE A 25 2.23 10.73 36.67
C PHE A 25 1.29 10.10 35.64
N GLU A 26 0.00 10.45 35.67
CA GLU A 26 -0.89 10.13 34.56
C GLU A 26 -0.49 10.98 33.36
N PRO A 27 0.02 10.40 32.26
CA PRO A 27 0.20 11.17 31.03
C PRO A 27 -1.19 11.59 30.54
N ARG A 28 -1.51 12.88 30.73
CA ARG A 28 -2.66 13.52 30.10
C ARG A 28 -2.38 13.64 28.59
N PHE A 29 -2.80 12.64 27.83
CA PHE A 29 -2.77 12.73 26.37
C PHE A 29 -3.90 13.66 25.91
N GLN A 30 -3.52 14.76 25.27
CA GLN A 30 -4.46 15.61 24.54
C GLN A 30 -4.73 14.95 23.18
N VAL A 31 -5.93 14.42 22.99
CA VAL A 31 -6.39 13.88 21.70
C VAL A 31 -6.73 15.07 20.80
N GLY A 32 -5.78 15.47 19.94
CA GLY A 32 -6.06 16.33 18.81
C GLY A 32 -6.56 15.50 17.64
N VAL A 33 -7.84 15.64 17.27
CA VAL A 33 -8.33 15.15 15.98
C VAL A 33 -7.86 16.14 14.93
N TYR A 34 -6.81 15.78 14.19
CA TYR A 34 -6.34 16.60 13.08
C TYR A 34 -7.04 16.14 11.81
N GLU A 35 -7.95 16.97 11.32
CA GLU A 35 -8.57 16.81 10.00
C GLU A 35 -7.56 17.26 8.93
N ALA A 36 -6.65 16.37 8.54
CA ALA A 36 -5.77 16.60 7.41
C ALA A 36 -6.50 16.17 6.13
N SER A 37 -7.34 17.06 5.60
CA SER A 37 -8.05 16.85 4.34
C SER A 37 -7.22 17.34 3.15
N ASP A 38 -6.20 16.57 2.73
CA ASP A 38 -5.58 16.80 1.41
C ASP A 38 -6.46 16.29 0.26
N PHE A 39 -7.59 15.65 0.58
CA PHE A 39 -8.49 15.03 -0.37
C PHE A 39 -9.91 15.49 -0.08
N GLY A 40 -10.47 16.34 -0.95
CA GLY A 40 -11.83 16.87 -0.83
C GLY A 40 -12.98 15.84 -0.72
N ASP A 41 -12.70 14.53 -0.75
CA ASP A 41 -13.69 13.45 -0.63
C ASP A 41 -13.28 12.27 0.27
N VAL A 42 -12.12 12.33 0.95
CA VAL A 42 -11.65 11.24 1.84
C VAL A 42 -11.22 11.83 3.18
N THR A 43 -12.03 11.59 4.22
CA THR A 43 -11.69 11.97 5.60
C THR A 43 -10.85 10.86 6.22
N PHE A 44 -9.60 11.17 6.55
CA PHE A 44 -8.73 10.28 7.32
C PHE A 44 -8.91 10.55 8.81
N LEU A 45 -9.30 9.51 9.56
CA LEU A 45 -9.18 9.53 11.00
C LEU A 45 -7.73 9.18 11.34
N TYR A 46 -6.86 10.20 11.39
CA TYR A 46 -5.62 10.09 12.15
C TYR A 46 -5.98 10.17 13.64
N ALA A 47 -6.45 9.05 14.17
CA ALA A 47 -6.65 8.87 15.59
C ALA A 47 -5.83 7.66 16.03
N GLN A 48 -4.73 7.95 16.71
CA GLN A 48 -4.02 7.02 17.57
C GLN A 48 -5.03 6.48 18.61
N LEU A 49 -5.62 5.32 18.34
CA LEU A 49 -6.53 4.64 19.26
C LEU A 49 -5.93 3.29 19.64
N ARG A 50 -5.05 3.32 20.66
CA ARG A 50 -4.82 2.17 21.55
C ARG A 50 -5.88 2.10 22.68
N ALA A 51 -7.10 2.56 22.42
CA ALA A 51 -8.20 2.55 23.42
C ALA A 51 -9.46 1.80 22.98
N PHE A 52 -9.48 1.27 21.75
CA PHE A 52 -10.36 0.17 21.39
C PHE A 52 -9.42 -0.97 20.98
N GLY A 53 -9.69 -2.20 21.43
CA GLY A 53 -8.93 -3.36 20.97
C GLY A 53 -8.86 -3.40 19.43
N PRO A 54 -7.90 -4.15 18.84
CA PRO A 54 -7.73 -4.18 17.40
C PRO A 54 -9.10 -4.40 16.73
N PRO A 55 -9.54 -3.50 15.83
CA PRO A 55 -10.84 -3.66 15.18
C PRO A 55 -10.83 -5.02 14.46
N LEU A 56 -11.79 -5.87 14.83
CA LEU A 56 -11.97 -7.23 14.33
C LEU A 56 -11.68 -7.28 12.84
N ALA A 57 -10.64 -8.02 12.47
CA ALA A 57 -10.27 -8.28 11.08
C ALA A 57 -11.39 -9.09 10.41
N GLY A 58 -12.34 -8.39 9.79
CA GLY A 58 -13.55 -8.97 9.21
C GLY A 58 -13.74 -8.53 7.77
N VAL A 59 -13.56 -9.47 6.85
CA VAL A 59 -13.89 -9.44 5.42
C VAL A 59 -12.96 -8.57 4.54
N PRO A 60 -12.31 -9.13 3.50
CA PRO A 60 -11.55 -8.35 2.54
C PRO A 60 -12.46 -7.29 1.89
N MET A 61 -12.08 -6.02 2.02
CA MET A 61 -12.83 -4.93 1.39
C MET A 61 -12.60 -4.97 -0.12
N ASP A 62 -13.69 -4.94 -0.90
CA ASP A 62 -13.67 -5.09 -2.36
C ASP A 62 -12.75 -4.09 -3.09
N THR A 63 -12.44 -2.95 -2.49
CA THR A 63 -11.69 -1.86 -3.14
C THR A 63 -10.45 -1.44 -2.36
N LEU A 64 -9.32 -1.46 -3.05
CA LEU A 64 -8.04 -0.91 -2.60
C LEU A 64 -7.77 0.44 -3.27
N ILE A 65 -7.50 1.46 -2.46
CA ILE A 65 -7.07 2.77 -2.96
C ILE A 65 -5.54 2.78 -3.04
N ILE A 66 -4.99 3.10 -4.22
CA ILE A 66 -3.55 3.28 -4.42
C ILE A 66 -3.22 4.76 -4.29
N ASP A 67 -2.43 5.11 -3.28
CA ASP A 67 -1.91 6.47 -3.10
C ASP A 67 -0.86 6.81 -4.17
N ARG A 68 -0.62 8.11 -4.40
CA ARG A 68 0.37 8.62 -5.37
C ARG A 68 1.76 8.11 -5.06
N THR A 69 2.13 8.15 -3.78
CA THR A 69 3.44 7.71 -3.31
C THR A 69 3.62 6.20 -3.45
N CYS A 70 2.55 5.42 -3.22
CA CYS A 70 2.56 3.99 -3.46
C CYS A 70 2.75 3.66 -4.94
N PHE A 71 1.96 4.29 -5.82
CA PHE A 71 2.08 4.10 -7.26
C PHE A 71 3.48 4.48 -7.76
N LEU A 72 3.98 5.64 -7.34
CA LEU A 72 5.31 6.13 -7.71
C LEU A 72 6.38 5.11 -7.34
N GLY A 73 6.42 4.63 -6.09
CA GLY A 73 7.41 3.66 -5.65
C GLY A 73 7.36 2.35 -6.42
N MET A 74 6.16 1.82 -6.70
CA MET A 74 6.01 0.61 -7.51
C MET A 74 6.48 0.84 -8.96
N ALA A 75 6.04 1.93 -9.60
CA ALA A 75 6.33 2.19 -11.01
C ALA A 75 7.82 2.48 -11.24
N THR A 76 8.45 3.31 -10.42
CA THR A 76 9.87 3.66 -10.59
C THR A 76 10.76 2.45 -10.34
N SER A 77 10.45 1.64 -9.32
CA SER A 77 11.24 0.46 -9.01
C SER A 77 11.15 -0.62 -10.10
N ALA A 78 9.97 -0.80 -10.70
CA ALA A 78 9.79 -1.70 -11.84
C ALA A 78 10.48 -1.19 -13.13
N ILE A 79 10.46 0.13 -13.38
CA ILE A 79 11.16 0.73 -14.53
C ILE A 79 12.68 0.61 -14.37
N GLU A 80 13.20 0.93 -13.19
CA GLU A 80 14.64 0.88 -12.89
C GLU A 80 15.22 -0.52 -13.15
N ALA A 81 14.50 -1.54 -12.73
CA ALA A 81 14.94 -2.92 -12.85
C ALA A 81 14.31 -3.67 -14.02
N TYR A 82 13.77 -3.01 -15.06
CA TYR A 82 12.88 -3.60 -16.08
C TYR A 82 13.28 -4.98 -16.65
N ASN A 83 14.56 -5.31 -16.75
CA ASN A 83 15.01 -6.63 -17.23
C ASN A 83 14.95 -7.74 -16.17
N ARG A 84 14.43 -7.44 -14.98
CA ARG A 84 14.38 -8.29 -13.78
C ARG A 84 13.14 -7.97 -12.96
N GLU A 85 12.64 -8.95 -12.21
CA GLU A 85 11.55 -8.69 -11.27
C GLU A 85 12.04 -7.84 -10.10
N THR A 86 11.18 -6.92 -9.67
CA THR A 86 11.32 -6.19 -8.41
C THR A 86 10.28 -6.70 -7.45
N ASN A 87 10.63 -6.83 -6.18
CA ASN A 87 9.67 -7.02 -5.10
C ASN A 87 9.80 -5.93 -4.02
N GLY A 88 8.87 -5.94 -3.08
CA GLY A 88 8.94 -5.10 -1.89
C GLY A 88 7.69 -5.24 -1.02
N PHE A 89 7.60 -4.38 -0.01
CA PHE A 89 6.49 -4.37 0.93
C PHE A 89 5.48 -3.26 0.61
N LEU A 90 4.22 -3.52 0.94
CA LEU A 90 3.15 -2.54 0.90
C LEU A 90 2.81 -2.06 2.30
N LEU A 91 2.93 -0.76 2.49
CA LEU A 91 2.54 -0.06 3.70
C LEU A 91 1.25 0.69 3.47
N GLY A 92 0.35 0.63 4.43
CA GLY A 92 -0.92 1.31 4.29
C GLY A 92 -1.70 1.51 5.57
N SER A 93 -2.97 1.84 5.40
CA SER A 93 -3.87 2.15 6.51
C SER A 93 -5.28 1.78 6.12
N ARG A 94 -6.09 1.37 7.09
CA ARG A 94 -7.55 1.38 6.93
C ARG A 94 -8.04 2.84 7.01
N GLY A 95 -8.91 3.21 6.08
CA GLY A 95 -9.54 4.52 6.02
C GLY A 95 -11.03 4.39 5.78
N SER A 96 -11.72 5.53 5.69
CA SER A 96 -13.13 5.55 5.32
C SER A 96 -13.35 6.53 4.17
N ARG A 97 -14.05 6.09 3.12
CA ARG A 97 -14.44 6.93 1.99
C ARG A 97 -15.92 7.26 2.06
N LYS A 98 -16.27 8.53 1.82
CA LYS A 98 -17.68 8.92 1.64
C LYS A 98 -18.12 8.53 0.24
N VAL A 99 -19.14 7.68 0.12
CA VAL A 99 -19.72 7.26 -1.16
C VAL A 99 -21.20 7.58 -1.13
N ARG A 100 -21.60 8.62 -1.88
CA ARG A 100 -22.98 9.16 -1.94
C ARG A 100 -23.59 9.46 -0.57
N GLN A 101 -24.19 8.46 0.07
CA GLN A 101 -24.99 8.55 1.31
C GLN A 101 -24.39 7.81 2.51
N GLY A 102 -23.22 7.18 2.39
CA GLY A 102 -22.59 6.45 3.50
C GLY A 102 -21.07 6.56 3.54
N ARG A 103 -20.51 6.33 4.72
CA ARG A 103 -19.07 6.04 4.88
C ARG A 103 -18.87 4.56 4.59
N ARG A 104 -17.88 4.23 3.77
CA ARG A 104 -17.43 2.87 3.54
C ARG A 104 -15.99 2.76 3.97
N ASP A 105 -15.66 1.70 4.70
CA ASP A 105 -14.28 1.41 5.00
C ASP A 105 -13.56 1.06 3.69
N VAL A 106 -12.30 1.47 3.60
CA VAL A 106 -11.41 1.24 2.47
C VAL A 106 -10.01 0.93 2.97
N THR A 107 -9.29 0.05 2.28
CA THR A 107 -7.85 -0.07 2.48
C THR A 107 -7.16 0.93 1.57
N VAL A 108 -6.15 1.64 2.09
CA VAL A 108 -5.32 2.55 1.31
C VAL A 108 -3.88 2.05 1.36
N ALA A 109 -3.34 1.67 0.20
CA ALA A 109 -1.91 1.43 0.04
C ALA A 109 -1.21 2.78 -0.09
N ARG A 110 -0.44 3.15 0.95
CA ARG A 110 0.16 4.47 1.13
C ARG A 110 1.56 4.54 0.56
N ALA A 111 2.35 3.49 0.75
CA ALA A 111 3.71 3.46 0.26
C ALA A 111 4.07 2.04 -0.21
N ALA A 112 4.96 2.00 -1.20
CA ALA A 112 5.65 0.80 -1.60
C ALA A 112 7.11 0.94 -1.18
N TYR A 113 7.62 -0.05 -0.47
CA TYR A 113 9.01 -0.13 -0.05
C TYR A 113 9.73 -1.17 -0.92
N PRO A 114 10.38 -0.77 -2.03
CA PRO A 114 11.05 -1.69 -2.94
C PRO A 114 12.32 -2.28 -2.30
N ILE A 115 12.61 -3.56 -2.60
CA ILE A 115 13.81 -4.25 -2.08
C ILE A 115 14.77 -4.62 -3.21
N GLN A 116 15.60 -3.64 -3.56
CA GLN A 116 16.80 -3.65 -4.41
C GLN A 116 17.82 -4.77 -4.12
N THR A 117 17.95 -5.85 -4.90
CA THR A 117 19.04 -6.83 -4.71
C THR A 117 19.84 -7.03 -6.01
N GLU A 118 21.15 -7.24 -5.89
CA GLU A 118 22.06 -7.34 -7.05
C GLU A 118 21.87 -8.66 -7.84
N GLU A 119 21.54 -9.76 -7.14
CA GLU A 119 21.47 -11.14 -7.67
C GLU A 119 20.18 -11.52 -8.40
N ARG A 120 19.33 -10.55 -8.75
CA ARG A 120 18.01 -10.80 -9.36
C ARG A 120 18.09 -11.46 -10.74
N LYS A 121 17.10 -12.31 -11.06
CA LYS A 121 16.94 -12.96 -12.37
C LYS A 121 15.61 -12.53 -13.03
N PRO A 122 15.43 -12.74 -14.35
CA PRO A 122 14.24 -12.29 -15.08
C PRO A 122 12.89 -12.84 -14.59
N ASN A 123 12.85 -14.05 -14.00
CA ASN A 123 11.62 -14.72 -13.54
C ASN A 123 11.74 -15.19 -12.08
N TYR A 124 12.65 -14.60 -11.31
CA TYR A 124 12.88 -14.99 -9.92
C TYR A 124 13.52 -13.86 -9.15
N VAL A 125 12.91 -13.52 -8.02
CA VAL A 125 13.49 -12.58 -7.07
C VAL A 125 14.41 -13.31 -6.10
N ALA A 126 15.70 -13.05 -6.21
CA ALA A 126 16.67 -13.45 -5.20
C ALA A 126 16.71 -12.38 -4.09
N HIS A 127 16.48 -12.78 -2.84
CA HIS A 127 16.63 -11.88 -1.69
C HIS A 127 18.10 -11.47 -1.44
N GLY A 128 19.06 -12.09 -2.13
CA GLY A 128 20.49 -11.87 -1.96
C GLY A 128 20.87 -12.09 -0.49
N ASN A 129 21.22 -11.00 0.20
CA ASN A 129 21.44 -11.02 1.64
C ASN A 129 20.10 -11.15 2.40
N SER A 130 19.71 -12.40 2.71
CA SER A 130 18.51 -12.72 3.48
C SER A 130 18.42 -11.96 4.80
N MET A 131 19.54 -11.73 5.49
CA MET A 131 19.55 -10.93 6.72
C MET A 131 19.20 -9.46 6.47
N ALA A 132 19.59 -8.89 5.32
CA ALA A 132 19.20 -7.53 4.97
C ALA A 132 17.71 -7.43 4.63
N PHE A 133 17.18 -8.46 3.95
CA PHE A 133 15.74 -8.59 3.71
C PHE A 133 14.97 -8.67 5.03
N ASP A 134 15.39 -9.53 5.95
CA ASP A 134 14.78 -9.67 7.27
C ASP A 134 14.84 -8.37 8.07
N ARG A 135 15.97 -7.64 8.06
CA ARG A 135 16.06 -6.32 8.70
C ARG A 135 15.07 -5.31 8.11
N ALA A 136 14.94 -5.26 6.78
CA ALA A 136 13.98 -4.39 6.12
C ALA A 136 12.54 -4.78 6.50
N ARG A 137 12.22 -6.08 6.44
CA ARG A 137 10.91 -6.63 6.84
C ARG A 137 10.57 -6.24 8.28
N SER A 138 11.45 -6.57 9.23
CA SER A 138 11.26 -6.24 10.65
C SER A 138 11.11 -4.74 10.90
N THR A 139 11.87 -3.89 10.18
CA THR A 139 11.75 -2.43 10.29
C THR A 139 10.39 -1.94 9.83
N VAL A 140 9.91 -2.45 8.69
CA VAL A 140 8.62 -2.09 8.09
C VAL A 140 7.45 -2.58 8.95
N SER A 141 7.49 -3.82 9.46
CA SER A 141 6.46 -4.37 10.35
C SER A 141 6.35 -3.63 11.68
N ASN A 142 7.44 -3.06 12.18
CA ASN A 142 7.48 -2.36 13.48
C ASN A 142 7.48 -0.83 13.37
N LEU A 143 7.23 -0.28 12.18
CA LEU A 143 7.33 1.15 11.93
C LEU A 143 6.21 1.92 12.65
N TYR A 144 6.55 2.68 13.69
CA TYR A 144 5.56 3.47 14.45
C TYR A 144 5.27 4.83 13.80
N VAL A 145 4.71 4.82 12.59
CA VAL A 145 4.32 6.04 11.83
C VAL A 145 2.84 6.06 11.45
N GLY A 146 2.04 5.19 12.06
CA GLY A 146 0.60 5.07 11.75
C GLY A 146 0.31 4.35 10.44
N LEU A 147 1.24 3.53 9.95
CA LEU A 147 1.07 2.64 8.82
C LEU A 147 1.22 1.18 9.26
N GLU A 148 0.51 0.29 8.59
CA GLU A 148 0.54 -1.16 8.80
C GLU A 148 1.16 -1.83 7.57
N LEU A 149 1.84 -2.96 7.78
CA LEU A 149 2.21 -3.87 6.70
C LEU A 149 0.93 -4.52 6.15
N LEU A 150 0.56 -4.18 4.92
CA LEU A 150 -0.60 -4.78 4.25
C LEU A 150 -0.24 -6.08 3.52
N GLY A 151 1.02 -6.19 3.09
CA GLY A 151 1.55 -7.32 2.33
C GLY A 151 2.70 -6.89 1.42
N GLY A 152 2.71 -7.38 0.18
CA GLY A 152 3.82 -7.26 -0.75
C GLY A 152 3.42 -6.76 -2.13
N PHE A 153 4.44 -6.46 -2.93
CA PHE A 153 4.25 -6.29 -4.36
C PHE A 153 5.44 -6.90 -5.11
N HIS A 154 5.21 -7.27 -6.36
CA HIS A 154 6.28 -7.58 -7.29
C HIS A 154 5.92 -7.21 -8.72
N SER A 155 6.92 -7.22 -9.62
CA SER A 155 6.74 -6.90 -11.03
C SER A 155 6.96 -8.10 -11.94
N HIS A 156 6.09 -8.28 -12.93
CA HIS A 156 6.32 -9.19 -14.05
C HIS A 156 6.76 -8.39 -15.28
N THR A 157 7.87 -8.80 -15.90
CA THR A 157 8.51 -8.03 -16.97
C THR A 157 8.33 -8.69 -18.34
N GLY A 158 8.41 -7.91 -19.41
CA GLY A 158 8.47 -8.42 -20.79
C GLY A 158 7.11 -8.67 -21.44
N ARG A 159 7.11 -9.45 -22.54
CA ARG A 159 5.90 -9.71 -23.34
C ARG A 159 4.92 -10.68 -22.65
N ASP A 160 5.45 -11.58 -21.83
CA ASP A 160 4.69 -12.62 -21.16
C ASP A 160 4.28 -12.23 -19.73
N GLY A 161 4.65 -11.01 -19.30
CA GLY A 161 4.30 -10.49 -17.98
C GLY A 161 2.79 -10.29 -17.84
N ALA A 162 2.14 -11.23 -17.15
CA ALA A 162 0.72 -11.16 -16.84
C ALA A 162 0.49 -10.46 -15.50
N PRO A 163 -0.50 -9.55 -15.38
CA PRO A 163 -0.88 -8.94 -14.11
C PRO A 163 -1.76 -9.92 -13.32
N SER A 164 -1.17 -11.03 -12.88
CA SER A 164 -1.80 -12.13 -12.15
C SER A 164 -0.77 -12.91 -11.35
N LEU A 165 -1.18 -13.50 -10.23
CA LEU A 165 -0.33 -14.40 -9.44
C LEU A 165 -0.17 -15.75 -10.13
N SER A 166 1.08 -16.21 -10.21
CA SER A 166 1.46 -17.58 -10.50
C SER A 166 1.35 -18.47 -9.26
N HIS A 167 1.52 -19.78 -9.42
CA HIS A 167 1.55 -20.69 -8.29
C HIS A 167 2.75 -20.41 -7.36
N SER A 168 3.92 -20.13 -7.94
CA SER A 168 5.13 -19.79 -7.17
C SER A 168 4.99 -18.49 -6.37
N ASP A 169 4.16 -17.54 -6.83
CA ASP A 169 3.90 -16.31 -6.07
C ASP A 169 3.06 -16.63 -4.82
N VAL A 170 2.11 -17.55 -4.94
CA VAL A 170 1.28 -17.99 -3.80
C VAL A 170 2.14 -18.77 -2.79
N ASP A 171 3.03 -19.65 -3.26
CA ASP A 171 3.98 -20.37 -2.39
C ASP A 171 4.90 -19.40 -1.64
N TYR A 172 5.37 -18.34 -2.33
CA TYR A 172 6.15 -17.29 -1.71
C TYR A 172 5.37 -16.54 -0.61
N ILE A 173 4.12 -16.17 -0.90
CA ILE A 173 3.22 -15.50 0.06
C ILE A 173 2.96 -16.39 1.28
N GLU A 174 2.75 -17.70 1.09
CA GLU A 174 2.62 -18.66 2.20
C GLU A 174 3.88 -18.66 3.08
N GLY A 175 5.06 -18.58 2.48
CA GLY A 175 6.33 -18.43 3.19
C GLY A 175 6.39 -17.18 4.07
N GLU A 176 5.95 -16.03 3.54
CA GLU A 176 5.90 -14.75 4.29
C GLU A 176 4.86 -14.79 5.42
N LEU A 177 3.66 -15.34 5.18
CA LEU A 177 2.63 -15.53 6.20
C LEU A 177 3.14 -16.38 7.37
N ASN A 178 3.79 -17.51 7.06
CA ASN A 178 4.38 -18.37 8.07
C ASN A 178 5.55 -17.70 8.81
N HIS A 179 6.31 -16.83 8.13
CA HIS A 179 7.35 -16.04 8.78
C HIS A 179 6.76 -15.10 9.84
N LEU A 180 5.74 -14.31 9.47
CA LEU A 180 5.04 -13.43 10.40
C LEU A 180 4.44 -14.21 11.59
N HIS A 181 3.82 -15.37 11.31
CA HIS A 181 3.27 -16.23 12.36
C HIS A 181 4.31 -16.66 13.39
N ARG A 182 5.51 -17.06 12.94
CA ARG A 182 6.62 -17.42 13.84
C ARG A 182 7.14 -16.24 14.68
N GLN A 183 6.91 -15.00 14.25
CA GLN A 183 7.24 -13.80 15.02
C GLN A 183 6.14 -13.43 16.03
N GLY A 184 5.08 -14.23 16.14
CA GLY A 184 3.96 -13.98 17.03
C GLY A 184 2.88 -13.06 16.45
N GLU A 185 2.94 -12.75 15.15
CA GLU A 185 1.85 -12.08 14.45
C GLU A 185 0.74 -13.08 14.09
N ASP A 186 -0.51 -12.62 13.97
CA ASP A 186 -1.66 -13.42 13.52
C ASP A 186 -2.22 -12.84 12.20
N PRO A 187 -1.48 -12.96 11.08
CA PRO A 187 -1.95 -12.42 9.81
C PRO A 187 -3.20 -13.18 9.36
N ARG A 188 -4.26 -12.45 9.02
CA ARG A 188 -5.52 -13.01 8.50
C ARG A 188 -5.55 -13.11 6.98
N SER A 189 -4.75 -12.27 6.33
CA SER A 189 -4.65 -12.18 4.88
C SER A 189 -3.40 -11.41 4.48
N TRP A 190 -2.92 -11.63 3.27
CA TRP A 190 -1.84 -10.87 2.64
C TRP A 190 -2.36 -10.11 1.41
N LEU A 191 -2.05 -8.82 1.29
CA LEU A 191 -2.28 -8.07 0.06
C LEU A 191 -1.07 -8.21 -0.87
N GLU A 192 -1.28 -8.71 -2.08
CA GLU A 192 -0.25 -8.71 -3.12
C GLU A 192 -0.65 -7.80 -4.29
N LEU A 193 0.24 -6.88 -4.67
CA LEU A 193 0.11 -6.11 -5.91
C LEU A 193 1.08 -6.62 -6.98
N VAL A 194 0.56 -6.96 -8.15
CA VAL A 194 1.36 -7.38 -9.31
C VAL A 194 1.47 -6.22 -10.29
N VAL A 195 2.71 -5.84 -10.61
CA VAL A 195 3.06 -4.79 -11.58
C VAL A 195 3.51 -5.44 -12.89
N ALA A 196 2.58 -5.67 -13.81
CA ALA A 196 2.96 -6.08 -15.16
C ALA A 196 3.51 -4.87 -15.92
N ILE A 197 4.75 -4.96 -16.41
CA ILE A 197 5.43 -3.87 -17.10
C ILE A 197 5.99 -4.33 -18.44
N ARG A 198 5.75 -3.51 -19.47
CA ARG A 198 6.27 -3.73 -20.82
C ARG A 198 6.92 -2.45 -21.35
N GLN A 199 8.15 -2.57 -21.85
CA GLN A 199 8.81 -1.50 -22.56
C GLN A 199 8.11 -1.20 -23.88
N ARG A 200 7.99 0.09 -24.17
CA ARG A 200 7.41 0.64 -25.38
C ARG A 200 8.43 1.53 -26.07
N THR A 201 8.66 1.24 -27.35
CA THR A 201 9.43 2.12 -28.24
C THR A 201 8.45 2.85 -29.16
N TYR A 202 8.51 4.17 -29.19
CA TYR A 202 7.65 4.98 -30.05
C TYR A 202 8.29 5.17 -31.43
N ALA A 203 7.49 4.98 -32.49
CA ALA A 203 7.95 5.18 -33.86
C ALA A 203 8.16 6.66 -34.21
N GLN A 204 7.48 7.57 -33.50
CA GLN A 204 7.60 9.01 -33.62
C GLN A 204 7.86 9.60 -32.22
N PRO A 205 8.57 10.74 -32.11
CA PRO A 205 8.77 11.42 -30.84
C PRO A 205 7.43 11.73 -30.16
N HIS A 206 7.35 11.49 -28.87
CA HIS A 206 6.17 11.75 -28.04
C HIS A 206 6.55 12.62 -26.84
N ASP A 207 5.58 13.34 -26.28
CA ASP A 207 5.80 14.10 -25.05
C ASP A 207 6.08 13.18 -23.86
N VAL A 208 7.00 13.61 -22.99
CA VAL A 208 7.29 12.98 -21.70
C VAL A 208 6.13 13.26 -20.76
N ALA A 209 5.22 12.31 -20.68
CA ALA A 209 3.98 12.43 -19.93
C ALA A 209 3.53 11.06 -19.39
N TRP A 210 2.63 11.13 -18.40
CA TRP A 210 2.01 9.97 -17.79
C TRP A 210 0.53 9.99 -18.15
N SER A 211 0.01 8.85 -18.59
CA SER A 211 -1.43 8.69 -18.84
C SER A 211 -1.95 7.46 -18.11
N PHE A 212 -3.20 7.52 -17.68
CA PHE A 212 -3.82 6.48 -16.87
C PHE A 212 -5.05 5.91 -17.55
N ARG A 213 -5.29 4.62 -17.34
CA ARG A 213 -6.42 3.88 -17.90
C ARG A 213 -7.08 3.05 -16.81
N ARG A 214 -8.41 3.03 -16.81
CA ARG A 214 -9.19 2.21 -15.88
C ARG A 214 -9.66 0.94 -16.54
N HIS A 215 -9.45 -0.17 -15.86
CA HIS A 215 -10.10 -1.44 -16.15
C HIS A 215 -11.06 -1.77 -15.01
N ARG A 216 -11.88 -2.82 -15.15
CA ARG A 216 -12.92 -3.16 -14.17
C ARG A 216 -12.36 -3.36 -12.75
N ARG A 217 -11.23 -4.06 -12.63
CA ARG A 217 -10.52 -4.35 -11.37
C ARG A 217 -9.05 -3.92 -11.35
N LYS A 218 -8.49 -3.58 -12.51
CA LYS A 218 -7.07 -3.25 -12.71
C LYS A 218 -6.87 -1.78 -13.06
N LEU A 219 -5.64 -1.31 -12.92
CA LEU A 219 -5.24 0.05 -13.32
C LEU A 219 -4.13 -0.03 -14.36
N GLY A 220 -4.32 0.65 -15.48
CA GLY A 220 -3.31 0.80 -16.52
C GLY A 220 -2.63 2.17 -16.41
N ALA A 221 -1.34 2.23 -16.75
CA ALA A 221 -0.62 3.47 -16.93
C ALA A 221 0.32 3.37 -18.12
N THR A 222 0.55 4.47 -18.82
CA THR A 222 1.63 4.61 -19.79
C THR A 222 2.51 5.75 -19.35
N ILE A 223 3.80 5.46 -19.16
CA ILE A 223 4.81 6.39 -18.67
C ILE A 223 5.85 6.56 -19.78
N ALA A 224 5.81 7.69 -20.49
CA ALA A 224 6.88 8.07 -21.40
C ALA A 224 8.01 8.73 -20.57
N ILE A 225 9.23 8.20 -20.66
CA ILE A 225 10.39 8.72 -19.92
C ILE A 225 11.36 9.49 -20.82
N ARG A 226 11.31 9.22 -22.13
CA ARG A 226 12.02 9.94 -23.20
C ARG A 226 11.16 9.92 -24.46
N PRO A 227 11.39 10.80 -25.44
CA PRO A 227 10.49 10.91 -26.60
C PRO A 227 10.30 9.61 -27.41
N GLN A 228 11.28 8.70 -27.39
CA GLN A 228 11.21 7.41 -28.09
C GLN A 228 11.05 6.20 -27.16
N LEU A 229 10.98 6.40 -25.83
CA LEU A 229 10.99 5.32 -24.85
C LEU A 229 9.97 5.56 -23.73
N GLY A 230 9.14 4.56 -23.48
CA GLY A 230 8.22 4.54 -22.36
C GLY A 230 7.91 3.12 -21.89
N TYR A 231 6.98 3.02 -20.96
CA TYR A 231 6.53 1.78 -20.36
C TYR A 231 5.01 1.75 -20.26
N ASP A 232 4.41 0.64 -20.67
CA ASP A 232 3.03 0.31 -20.37
C ASP A 232 3.01 -0.53 -19.09
N ILE A 233 2.27 -0.08 -18.08
CA ILE A 233 2.13 -0.72 -16.77
C ILE A 233 0.68 -1.13 -16.58
N THR A 234 0.45 -2.34 -16.07
CA THR A 234 -0.85 -2.78 -15.57
C THR A 234 -0.68 -3.29 -14.13
N LEU A 235 -1.43 -2.68 -13.21
CA LEU A 235 -1.51 -3.07 -11.82
C LEU A 235 -2.74 -3.96 -11.59
N ALA A 236 -2.52 -5.07 -10.91
CA ALA A 236 -3.57 -5.92 -10.34
C ALA A 236 -3.29 -6.16 -8.86
N GLY A 237 -4.35 -6.34 -8.06
CA GLY A 237 -4.23 -6.60 -6.63
C GLY A 237 -4.99 -7.85 -6.23
N TYR A 238 -4.46 -8.55 -5.23
CA TYR A 238 -4.98 -9.83 -4.75
C TYR A 238 -4.96 -9.87 -3.23
N TRP A 239 -6.10 -10.16 -2.61
CA TRP A 239 -6.13 -10.60 -1.21
C TRP A 239 -5.92 -12.10 -1.18
N VAL A 240 -4.91 -12.55 -0.45
CA VAL A 240 -4.64 -13.97 -0.21
C VAL A 240 -5.04 -14.26 1.24
N PRO A 241 -6.22 -14.87 1.48
CA PRO A 241 -6.67 -15.18 2.83
C PRO A 241 -5.81 -16.28 3.45
N VAL A 242 -5.73 -16.33 4.77
CA VAL A 242 -5.16 -17.49 5.47
C VAL A 242 -6.23 -18.56 5.63
N GLU A 243 -5.92 -19.78 5.19
CA GLU A 243 -6.80 -20.93 5.37
C GLU A 243 -6.41 -21.73 6.63
N PRO A 244 -7.38 -22.10 7.50
CA PRO A 244 -7.12 -22.99 8.61
C PRO A 244 -6.77 -24.40 8.12
N ASN A 245 -5.67 -24.97 8.61
CA ASN A 245 -5.26 -26.34 8.31
C ASN A 245 -5.19 -27.27 9.54
N GLY A 246 -5.55 -26.78 10.73
CA GLY A 246 -5.45 -27.53 11.98
C GLY A 246 -4.03 -27.81 12.46
N GLY A 247 -3.00 -27.24 11.81
CA GLY A 247 -1.58 -27.33 12.17
C GLY A 247 -1.02 -26.02 12.72
N SER A 248 0.29 -25.99 12.98
CA SER A 248 1.02 -24.80 13.43
C SER A 248 1.56 -23.93 12.28
N THR A 249 1.37 -24.36 11.04
CA THR A 249 1.73 -23.60 9.83
C THR A 249 0.48 -22.99 9.22
N LEU A 250 0.59 -21.77 8.70
CA LEU A 250 -0.49 -21.13 7.96
C LEU A 250 -0.47 -21.61 6.51
N HIS A 251 -1.64 -21.67 5.86
CA HIS A 251 -1.72 -21.86 4.41
C HIS A 251 -2.27 -20.64 3.71
N ALA A 252 -1.71 -20.36 2.54
CA ALA A 252 -2.26 -19.36 1.64
C ALA A 252 -3.50 -19.94 0.95
N GLY A 253 -4.65 -19.31 1.18
CA GLY A 253 -5.89 -19.65 0.49
C GLY A 253 -5.94 -19.14 -0.94
N ARG A 254 -7.08 -19.38 -1.59
CA ARG A 254 -7.28 -18.93 -2.98
C ARG A 254 -7.18 -17.40 -3.10
N PRO A 255 -6.31 -16.86 -3.97
CA PRO A 255 -6.24 -15.41 -4.19
C PRO A 255 -7.53 -14.82 -4.74
N GLU A 256 -7.96 -13.71 -4.16
CA GLU A 256 -9.15 -12.95 -4.55
C GLU A 256 -8.75 -11.62 -5.19
N GLU A 257 -9.08 -11.41 -6.46
CA GLU A 257 -8.73 -10.17 -7.16
C GLU A 257 -9.50 -8.98 -6.59
N VAL A 258 -8.75 -7.96 -6.15
CA VAL A 258 -9.25 -6.72 -5.54
C VAL A 258 -9.53 -5.69 -6.61
N LYS A 259 -10.58 -4.88 -6.44
CA LYS A 259 -10.80 -3.72 -7.30
C LYS A 259 -9.82 -2.61 -6.92
N LEU A 260 -8.97 -2.21 -7.85
CA LEU A 260 -8.07 -1.09 -7.65
C LEU A 260 -8.72 0.26 -8.01
N ALA A 261 -8.38 1.31 -7.26
CA ALA A 261 -8.75 2.68 -7.59
C ALA A 261 -7.60 3.67 -7.32
N MET A 262 -7.44 4.63 -8.23
CA MET A 262 -6.53 5.78 -8.12
C MET A 262 -7.34 7.07 -8.28
N PRO A 263 -7.97 7.60 -7.21
CA PRO A 263 -8.84 8.78 -7.31
C PRO A 263 -8.13 10.03 -7.80
N TRP A 264 -6.82 10.12 -7.56
CA TRP A 264 -6.02 11.26 -7.99
C TRP A 264 -5.66 11.25 -9.47
N ALA A 265 -5.69 10.08 -10.12
CA ALA A 265 -5.41 9.95 -11.55
C ALA A 265 -6.60 10.39 -12.42
N ASP A 266 -7.82 10.44 -11.86
CA ASP A 266 -9.01 10.96 -12.55
C ASP A 266 -8.97 12.47 -12.79
N ARG A 267 -8.03 13.15 -12.15
CA ARG A 267 -7.89 14.61 -12.17
C ARG A 267 -6.76 15.08 -13.10
N LEU A 268 -6.09 14.15 -13.78
CA LEU A 268 -5.00 14.37 -14.74
C LEU A 268 -5.54 14.17 -16.15
#